data_AF-A0A9W9ZW49-F1
#
_entry.id   AF-A0A9W9ZW49-F1
#
_cell.length_a   1.000
_cell.length_b   1.000
_cell.length_c   1.000
_cell.angle_alpha   90.00
_cell.angle_beta   90.00
_cell.angle_gamma   90.00
#
_symmetry.space_group_name_H-M   'P 1'
#
loop_
_entity.id
_entity.type
_entity.pdbx_description
1 polymer ?
#
loop_
_entity_poly.entity_id
_entity_poly.type
_entity_poly.pdbx_seq_one_letter_code
_entity_poly.pdbx_strand_id
1 'polypeptide(L)'
;MKKRAGEIPATELTNVCHEDNTLREITAKLEKALCWTSKHDISWSSEFSQSVNELFAEACEEMSRLAEGGDYGTADEIVKMILRLRTAWGSEAFECLKIKSFPRERIETKNAIILSGQYFKPQQFYENDDRIFRLFFFEVMDAETTEFVFKYYLECSDILPEVLCSLLGVFWWAFANSEIRKKFPVILDG
;
A
#
# COMPACT_ATOMS: atom_id res chain seq x y z
N MET A 1 -35.71 -0.67 42.99
CA MET A 1 -35.01 -1.09 41.75
C MET A 1 -35.10 0.01 40.71
N LYS A 2 -33.98 0.67 40.41
CA LYS A 2 -33.82 1.54 39.23
C LYS A 2 -32.39 1.30 38.71
N LYS A 3 -32.27 0.63 37.56
CA LYS A 3 -31.01 0.38 36.87
C LYS A 3 -30.46 1.72 36.37
N ARG A 4 -29.23 2.07 36.76
CA ARG A 4 -28.47 3.16 36.14
C ARG A 4 -28.00 2.71 34.76
N ALA A 5 -28.25 3.53 33.75
CA ALA A 5 -27.66 3.40 32.43
C ALA A 5 -26.14 3.50 32.56
N GLY A 6 -25.41 2.58 31.96
CA GLY A 6 -23.96 2.62 31.87
C GLY A 6 -23.55 3.78 30.96
N GLU A 7 -22.72 4.66 31.49
CA GLU A 7 -22.02 5.67 30.70
C GLU A 7 -21.01 4.95 29.81
N ILE A 8 -21.18 5.09 28.49
CA ILE A 8 -20.18 4.68 27.51
C ILE A 8 -19.07 5.75 27.57
N PRO A 9 -17.79 5.38 27.80
CA PRO A 9 -16.72 6.35 27.95
C PRO A 9 -16.50 7.11 26.62
N ALA A 10 -16.50 8.44 26.70
CA ALA A 10 -16.37 9.36 25.55
C ALA A 10 -15.10 9.17 24.70
N THR A 11 -14.10 8.47 25.24
CA THR A 11 -12.82 8.16 24.59
C THR A 11 -12.95 7.18 23.43
N GLU A 12 -13.94 6.28 23.46
CA GLU A 12 -14.18 5.34 22.34
C GLU A 12 -14.87 6.02 21.16
N LEU A 13 -15.73 7.02 21.43
CA LEU A 13 -16.48 7.73 20.39
C LEU A 13 -15.62 8.70 19.57
N THR A 14 -14.57 9.29 20.17
CA THR A 14 -13.68 10.23 19.47
C THR A 14 -12.77 9.53 18.46
N ASN A 15 -12.30 8.32 18.76
CA ASN A 15 -11.44 7.56 17.85
C ASN A 15 -12.22 7.08 16.63
N VAL A 16 -13.43 6.56 16.84
CA VAL A 16 -14.33 6.13 15.75
C VAL A 16 -14.64 7.28 14.78
N CYS A 17 -14.89 8.49 15.30
CA CYS A 17 -15.17 9.66 14.47
C CYS A 17 -13.95 10.17 13.70
N HIS A 18 -12.74 10.06 14.25
CA HIS A 18 -11.52 10.51 13.57
C HIS A 18 -11.10 9.54 12.46
N GLU A 19 -11.20 8.24 12.72
CA GLU A 19 -10.83 7.19 11.76
C GLU A 19 -11.74 7.18 10.52
N ASP A 20 -13.05 7.34 10.73
CA ASP A 20 -14.02 7.45 9.63
C ASP A 20 -13.81 8.73 8.78
N ASN A 21 -13.32 9.81 9.41
CA ASN A 21 -13.00 11.05 8.68
C ASN A 21 -11.77 10.88 7.78
N THR A 22 -10.68 10.24 8.24
CA THR A 22 -9.47 10.06 7.43
C THR A 22 -9.71 9.14 6.23
N LEU A 23 -10.44 8.03 6.42
CA LEU A 23 -10.85 7.15 5.33
C LEU A 23 -11.69 7.90 4.29
N ARG A 24 -12.71 8.64 4.74
CA ARG A 24 -13.58 9.43 3.85
C ARG A 24 -12.78 10.47 3.06
N GLU A 25 -11.79 11.09 3.70
CA GLU A 25 -10.90 12.06 3.05
C GLU A 25 -10.05 11.43 1.96
N ILE A 26 -9.38 10.30 2.22
CA ILE A 26 -8.54 9.65 1.20
C ILE A 26 -9.38 9.12 0.04
N THR A 27 -10.55 8.53 0.32
CA THR A 27 -11.50 8.08 -0.71
C THR A 27 -11.93 9.28 -1.57
N ALA A 28 -12.30 10.41 -0.97
CA ALA A 28 -12.68 11.60 -1.73
C ALA A 28 -11.52 12.19 -2.56
N LYS A 29 -10.28 12.12 -2.08
CA LYS A 29 -9.09 12.52 -2.86
C LYS A 29 -8.87 11.61 -4.07
N LEU A 30 -8.94 10.29 -3.88
CA LEU A 30 -8.82 9.30 -4.96
C LEU A 30 -9.94 9.43 -6.00
N GLU A 31 -11.18 9.70 -5.57
CA GLU A 31 -12.29 9.97 -6.50
C GLU A 31 -12.07 11.24 -7.33
N LYS A 32 -11.64 12.33 -6.68
CA LYS A 32 -11.30 13.58 -7.39
C LYS A 32 -10.16 13.37 -8.39
N ALA A 33 -9.20 12.50 -8.05
CA ALA A 33 -8.08 12.17 -8.91
C ALA A 33 -8.52 11.51 -10.23
N LEU A 34 -9.64 10.77 -10.27
CA LEU A 34 -10.16 10.21 -11.52
C LEU A 34 -10.37 11.27 -12.62
N CYS A 35 -10.66 12.52 -12.24
CA CYS A 35 -10.86 13.63 -13.16
C CYS A 35 -9.63 14.51 -13.37
N TRP A 36 -8.46 14.19 -12.79
CA TRP A 36 -7.26 15.03 -12.97
C TRP A 36 -6.83 15.09 -14.43
N THR A 37 -6.84 13.96 -15.15
CA THR A 37 -6.46 13.92 -16.57
C THR A 37 -7.41 14.73 -17.47
N SER A 38 -8.70 14.82 -17.14
CA SER A 38 -9.66 15.67 -17.88
C SER A 38 -9.42 17.17 -17.71
N LYS A 39 -8.63 17.58 -16.69
CA LYS A 39 -8.28 18.98 -16.42
C LYS A 39 -6.87 19.36 -16.90
N HIS A 40 -6.07 18.39 -17.33
CA HIS A 40 -4.69 18.58 -17.74
C HIS A 40 -4.56 18.27 -19.23
N ASP A 41 -4.90 19.24 -20.07
CA ASP A 41 -4.73 19.11 -21.52
C ASP A 41 -3.24 19.16 -21.91
N ILE A 42 -2.32 19.64 -21.06
CA ILE A 42 -0.91 19.78 -21.43
C ILE A 42 0.01 19.59 -20.21
N SER A 43 0.93 18.64 -20.36
CA SER A 43 2.10 18.30 -19.52
C SER A 43 1.87 17.34 -18.35
N TRP A 44 2.22 16.07 -18.60
CA TRP A 44 2.61 15.07 -17.61
C TRP A 44 3.89 15.54 -16.89
N SER A 45 3.77 16.59 -16.09
CA SER A 45 4.90 17.28 -15.50
C SER A 45 5.47 16.55 -14.28
N SER A 46 6.66 16.96 -13.84
CA SER A 46 7.25 16.50 -12.57
C SER A 46 6.32 16.78 -11.39
N GLU A 47 5.66 17.94 -11.40
CA GLU A 47 4.74 18.36 -10.35
C GLU A 47 3.50 17.47 -10.32
N PHE A 48 2.95 17.10 -11.49
CA PHE A 48 1.83 16.17 -11.54
C PHE A 48 2.24 14.78 -11.04
N SER A 49 3.41 14.28 -11.44
CA SER A 49 3.94 13.01 -10.92
C SER A 49 4.14 13.06 -9.40
N GLN A 50 4.64 14.17 -8.87
CA GLN A 50 4.78 14.39 -7.43
C GLN A 50 3.43 14.35 -6.72
N SER A 51 2.41 15.07 -7.20
CA SER A 51 1.07 15.06 -6.59
C SER A 51 0.44 13.66 -6.58
N VAL A 52 0.71 12.84 -7.60
CA VAL A 52 0.24 11.44 -7.63
C VAL A 52 0.97 10.60 -6.58
N ASN A 53 2.29 10.76 -6.45
CA ASN A 53 3.06 10.04 -5.43
C ASN A 53 2.68 10.46 -4.00
N GLU A 54 2.41 11.75 -3.77
CA GLU A 54 1.90 12.27 -2.49
C GLU A 54 0.54 11.64 -2.15
N LEU A 55 -0.39 11.58 -3.12
CA LEU A 55 -1.67 10.91 -2.94
C LEU A 55 -1.50 9.41 -2.59
N PHE A 56 -0.56 8.73 -3.22
CA PHE A 56 -0.28 7.33 -2.90
C PHE A 56 0.41 7.14 -1.55
N ALA A 57 1.25 8.09 -1.13
CA ALA A 57 1.85 8.07 0.21
C ALA A 57 0.78 8.23 1.29
N GLU A 58 -0.13 9.19 1.15
CA GLU A 58 -1.27 9.35 2.06
C GLU A 58 -2.16 8.10 2.09
N ALA A 59 -2.41 7.50 0.91
CA ALA A 59 -3.17 6.25 0.84
C ALA A 59 -2.45 5.10 1.55
N CYS A 60 -1.11 5.03 1.45
CA CYS A 60 -0.31 4.05 2.16
C CYS A 60 -0.40 4.22 3.68
N GLU A 61 -0.35 5.46 4.19
CA GLU A 61 -0.52 5.72 5.62
C GLU A 61 -1.86 5.17 6.12
N GLU A 62 -2.94 5.47 5.41
CA GLU A 62 -4.28 5.00 5.80
C GLU A 62 -4.43 3.48 5.64
N MET A 63 -3.92 2.89 4.56
CA MET A 63 -3.89 1.43 4.39
C MET A 63 -3.10 0.74 5.50
N SER A 64 -1.98 1.32 5.94
CA SER A 64 -1.16 0.78 7.04
C SER A 64 -1.92 0.83 8.35
N ARG A 65 -2.56 1.97 8.65
CA ARG A 65 -3.41 2.13 9.85
C ARG A 65 -4.54 1.11 9.89
N LEU A 66 -5.24 0.90 8.77
CA LEU A 66 -6.31 -0.09 8.65
C LEU A 66 -5.80 -1.52 8.84
N ALA A 67 -4.65 -1.85 8.24
CA ALA A 67 -4.01 -3.15 8.35
C ALA A 67 -3.55 -3.46 9.80
N GLU A 68 -3.04 -2.47 10.52
CA GLU A 68 -2.71 -2.57 11.96
C GLU A 68 -3.97 -2.81 12.81
N GLY A 69 -5.09 -2.18 12.44
CA GLY A 69 -6.41 -2.41 13.04
C GLY A 69 -7.07 -3.73 12.64
N GLY A 70 -6.47 -4.50 11.72
CA GLY A 70 -7.01 -5.75 11.19
C GLY A 70 -8.12 -5.59 10.14
N ASP A 71 -8.40 -4.36 9.70
CA ASP A 71 -9.38 -4.07 8.65
C ASP A 71 -8.76 -4.12 7.24
N TYR A 72 -8.34 -5.32 6.86
CA TYR A 72 -7.76 -5.58 5.54
C TYR A 72 -8.77 -5.40 4.39
N GLY A 73 -10.07 -5.50 4.69
CA GLY A 73 -11.12 -5.34 3.70
C GLY A 73 -11.19 -3.90 3.20
N THR A 74 -11.22 -2.95 4.13
CA THR A 74 -11.23 -1.52 3.79
C THR A 74 -9.91 -1.07 3.16
N ALA A 75 -8.77 -1.60 3.63
CA ALA A 75 -7.48 -1.34 2.99
C ALA A 75 -7.47 -1.81 1.51
N ASP A 76 -8.08 -2.96 1.20
CA ASP A 76 -8.21 -3.48 -0.16
C ASP A 76 -9.12 -2.62 -1.04
N GLU A 77 -10.14 -1.97 -0.48
CA GLU A 77 -10.95 -0.98 -1.22
C GLU A 77 -10.11 0.23 -1.66
N ILE A 78 -9.20 0.73 -0.81
CA ILE A 78 -8.26 1.79 -1.20
C ILE A 78 -7.36 1.33 -2.36
N VAL A 79 -6.85 0.09 -2.31
CA VAL A 79 -6.08 -0.52 -3.42
C VAL A 79 -6.91 -0.54 -4.70
N LYS A 80 -8.17 -0.97 -4.65
CA LYS A 80 -9.05 -0.98 -5.83
C LYS A 80 -9.23 0.42 -6.41
N MET A 81 -9.36 1.45 -5.57
CA MET A 81 -9.46 2.83 -6.03
C MET A 81 -8.17 3.31 -6.72
N ILE A 82 -7.00 2.98 -6.18
CA ILE A 82 -5.70 3.27 -6.81
C ILE A 82 -5.59 2.57 -8.18
N LEU A 83 -5.97 1.29 -8.28
CA LEU A 83 -5.97 0.55 -9.54
C LEU A 83 -6.99 1.10 -10.56
N ARG A 84 -8.11 1.65 -10.09
CA ARG A 84 -9.09 2.35 -10.94
C ARG A 84 -8.52 3.62 -11.55
N LEU A 85 -7.65 4.37 -10.87
CA LEU A 85 -6.97 5.55 -11.45
C LEU A 85 -6.20 5.16 -12.70
N ARG A 86 -5.42 4.08 -12.62
CA ARG A 86 -4.70 3.56 -13.78
C ARG A 86 -5.62 3.14 -14.92
N THR A 87 -6.73 2.49 -14.59
CA THR A 87 -7.70 2.08 -15.60
C THR A 87 -8.35 3.28 -16.28
N ALA A 88 -8.69 4.33 -15.52
CA ALA A 88 -9.32 5.54 -16.01
C ALA A 88 -8.38 6.43 -16.84
N TRP A 89 -7.11 6.54 -16.43
CA TRP A 89 -6.13 7.40 -17.10
C TRP A 89 -5.42 6.71 -18.27
N GLY A 90 -5.41 5.37 -18.29
CA GLY A 90 -4.69 4.59 -19.29
C GLY A 90 -3.23 4.34 -18.93
N SER A 91 -2.59 3.40 -19.64
CA SER A 91 -1.19 3.02 -19.38
C SER A 91 -0.20 4.13 -19.77
N GLU A 92 -0.49 4.87 -20.84
CA GLU A 92 0.36 5.94 -21.36
C GLU A 92 0.60 7.04 -20.31
N ALA A 93 -0.45 7.43 -19.57
CA ALA A 93 -0.33 8.40 -18.47
C ALA A 93 0.72 7.98 -17.44
N PHE A 94 0.66 6.73 -16.98
CA PHE A 94 1.59 6.20 -15.97
C PHE A 94 3.01 6.01 -16.52
N GLU A 95 3.14 5.69 -17.80
CA GLU A 95 4.42 5.62 -18.50
C GLU A 95 5.07 7.00 -18.62
N CYS A 96 4.31 8.02 -19.02
CA CYS A 96 4.77 9.41 -19.06
C CYS A 96 5.20 9.92 -17.68
N LEU A 97 4.44 9.60 -16.63
CA LEU A 97 4.76 9.98 -15.24
C LEU A 97 5.88 9.16 -14.61
N LYS A 98 6.32 8.08 -15.29
CA LYS A 98 7.30 7.11 -14.80
C LYS A 98 6.87 6.41 -13.50
N ILE A 99 5.57 6.26 -13.29
CA ILE A 99 4.99 5.63 -12.10
C ILE A 99 4.67 4.17 -12.43
N LYS A 100 5.45 3.24 -11.88
CA LYS A 100 5.30 1.80 -12.12
C LYS A 100 4.61 1.04 -10.98
N SER A 101 4.58 1.64 -9.81
CA SER A 101 4.12 1.04 -8.56
C SER A 101 3.57 2.09 -7.60
N PHE A 102 2.91 1.64 -6.55
CA PHE A 102 2.48 2.46 -5.42
C PHE A 102 2.84 1.77 -4.10
N PRO A 103 3.13 2.53 -3.03
CA PRO A 103 3.30 1.98 -1.69
C PRO A 103 1.97 1.43 -1.17
N ARG A 104 1.99 0.23 -0.60
CA ARG A 104 0.80 -0.47 -0.08
C ARG A 104 0.72 -0.36 1.43
N GLU A 105 1.84 -0.58 2.11
CA GLU A 105 1.88 -0.61 3.56
C GLU A 105 3.29 -0.30 4.06
N ARG A 106 3.36 0.45 5.16
CA ARG A 106 4.56 0.79 5.89
C ARG A 106 4.47 0.17 7.28
N ILE A 107 5.39 -0.73 7.58
CA ILE A 107 5.47 -1.41 8.87
C ILE A 107 6.69 -0.87 9.60
N GLU A 108 6.47 -0.32 10.79
CA GLU A 108 7.57 0.11 11.65
C GLU A 108 7.79 -0.89 12.78
N THR A 109 9.03 -1.32 12.93
CA THR A 109 9.49 -2.17 14.04
C THR A 109 10.58 -1.44 14.80
N LYS A 110 11.03 -2.00 15.93
CA LYS A 110 12.10 -1.41 16.72
C LYS A 110 13.39 -1.18 15.91
N ASN A 111 13.72 -2.08 15.00
CA ASN A 111 15.03 -2.09 14.33
C ASN A 111 14.93 -1.79 12.82
N ALA A 112 13.73 -1.86 12.24
CA ALA A 112 13.56 -1.72 10.81
C ALA A 112 12.22 -1.08 10.44
N ILE A 113 12.24 -0.34 9.34
CA ILE A 113 11.07 0.16 8.63
C ILE A 113 10.95 -0.64 7.34
N ILE A 114 9.79 -1.25 7.10
CA ILE A 114 9.50 -2.04 5.91
C ILE A 114 8.44 -1.29 5.10
N LEU A 115 8.82 -0.82 3.91
CA LEU A 115 7.88 -0.28 2.92
C LEU A 115 7.56 -1.36 1.90
N SER A 116 6.32 -1.84 1.91
CA SER A 116 5.80 -2.71 0.87
C SER A 116 5.21 -1.89 -0.26
N GLY A 117 5.46 -2.30 -1.50
CA GLY A 117 4.89 -1.68 -2.68
C GLY A 117 4.37 -2.70 -3.68
N GLN A 118 3.40 -2.26 -4.47
CA GLN A 118 2.74 -3.08 -5.48
C GLN A 118 2.96 -2.48 -6.87
N TYR A 119 3.36 -3.32 -7.82
CA TYR A 119 3.43 -2.91 -9.21
C TYR A 119 2.05 -2.88 -9.85
N PHE A 120 1.79 -1.87 -10.67
CA PHE A 120 0.54 -1.77 -11.42
C PHE A 120 0.42 -2.86 -12.49
N LYS A 121 1.53 -3.26 -13.10
CA LYS A 121 1.64 -4.39 -14.04
C LYS A 121 2.78 -5.29 -13.55
N PRO A 122 2.66 -6.63 -13.70
CA PRO A 122 3.79 -7.52 -13.48
C PRO A 122 5.05 -6.99 -14.19
N GLN A 123 6.17 -6.90 -13.47
CA GLN A 123 7.45 -6.47 -14.03
C GLN A 123 8.37 -7.67 -14.17
N GLN A 124 9.03 -7.85 -15.32
CA GLN A 124 10.00 -8.94 -15.49
C GLN A 124 11.06 -8.90 -14.39
N PHE A 125 11.41 -10.07 -13.85
CA PHE A 125 12.49 -10.19 -12.87
C PHE A 125 13.85 -10.09 -13.54
N TYR A 126 14.04 -10.87 -14.61
CA TYR A 126 15.25 -10.83 -15.43
C TYR A 126 14.91 -10.25 -16.80
N GLU A 127 15.78 -9.39 -17.33
CA GLU A 127 15.54 -8.67 -18.61
C GLU A 127 15.30 -9.59 -19.81
N ASN A 128 15.62 -10.89 -19.69
CA ASN A 128 15.46 -11.90 -20.73
C ASN A 128 14.72 -13.16 -20.26
N ASP A 129 13.99 -13.10 -19.13
CA ASP A 129 13.16 -14.21 -18.66
C ASP A 129 11.71 -13.76 -18.49
N ASP A 130 10.89 -14.12 -19.47
CA ASP A 130 9.45 -13.82 -19.50
C ASP A 130 8.63 -14.71 -18.56
N ARG A 131 9.26 -15.63 -17.82
CA ARG A 131 8.54 -16.59 -16.98
C ARG A 131 8.41 -16.16 -15.52
N ILE A 132 9.20 -15.16 -15.12
CA ILE A 132 9.31 -14.72 -13.72
C ILE A 132 9.00 -13.23 -13.64
N PHE A 133 7.90 -12.92 -12.95
CA PHE A 133 7.46 -11.55 -12.75
C PHE A 133 7.47 -11.15 -11.29
N ARG A 134 7.67 -9.85 -11.05
CA ARG A 134 7.58 -9.17 -9.77
C ARG A 134 6.22 -8.47 -9.70
N LEU A 135 5.46 -8.80 -8.67
CA LEU A 135 4.17 -8.17 -8.38
C LEU A 135 4.28 -7.20 -7.19
N PHE A 136 5.09 -7.56 -6.21
CA PHE A 136 5.33 -6.78 -4.99
C PHE A 136 6.82 -6.62 -4.74
N PHE A 137 7.15 -5.58 -3.99
CA PHE A 137 8.48 -5.39 -3.43
C PHE A 137 8.38 -4.98 -1.97
N PHE A 138 9.47 -5.20 -1.24
CA PHE A 138 9.64 -4.84 0.16
C PHE A 138 11.00 -4.15 0.30
N GLU A 139 10.97 -2.85 0.57
CA GLU A 139 12.16 -2.07 0.91
C GLU A 139 12.33 -2.06 2.42
N VAL A 140 13.51 -2.46 2.88
CA VAL A 140 13.85 -2.48 4.30
C VAL A 140 14.88 -1.39 4.55
N MET A 141 14.55 -0.52 5.50
CA MET A 141 15.37 0.57 5.98
C MET A 141 15.67 0.37 7.46
N ASP A 142 16.82 0.85 7.91
CA ASP A 142 17.15 0.93 9.33
C ASP A 142 16.18 1.90 10.03
N ALA A 143 15.68 1.53 11.21
CA ALA A 143 14.69 2.36 11.91
C ALA A 143 15.29 3.63 12.54
N GLU A 144 16.58 3.63 12.90
CA GLU A 144 17.23 4.77 13.54
C GLU A 144 17.76 5.76 12.50
N THR A 145 18.42 5.26 11.45
CA THR A 145 19.07 6.10 10.45
C THR A 145 18.20 6.36 9.22
N THR A 146 17.12 5.59 9.02
CA THR A 146 16.31 5.54 7.79
C THR A 146 17.08 5.17 6.53
N GLU A 147 18.32 4.68 6.68
CA GLU A 147 19.15 4.27 5.56
C GLU A 147 18.62 2.96 4.95
N PHE A 148 18.67 2.88 3.63
CA PHE A 148 18.30 1.68 2.89
C PHE A 148 19.25 0.52 3.22
N VAL A 149 18.69 -0.64 3.57
CA VAL A 149 19.45 -1.85 3.86
C VAL A 149 19.39 -2.82 2.68
N PHE A 150 18.18 -3.24 2.28
CA PHE A 150 17.97 -4.16 1.16
C PHE A 150 16.54 -4.11 0.60
N LYS A 151 16.34 -4.75 -0.55
CA LYS A 151 15.03 -4.88 -1.21
C LYS A 151 14.76 -6.33 -1.63
N TYR A 152 13.59 -6.85 -1.27
CA TYR A 152 13.09 -8.15 -1.73
C TYR A 152 11.90 -7.98 -2.66
N TYR A 153 11.65 -9.00 -3.49
CA TYR A 153 10.53 -9.04 -4.41
C TYR A 153 9.71 -10.31 -4.20
N LEU A 154 8.39 -10.21 -4.38
CA LEU A 154 7.55 -11.40 -4.50
C LEU A 154 7.51 -11.83 -5.97
N GLU A 155 8.07 -12.99 -6.24
CA GLU A 155 8.11 -13.62 -7.55
C GLU A 155 6.82 -14.40 -7.81
N CYS A 156 6.25 -14.23 -9.00
CA CYS A 156 5.22 -15.09 -9.55
C CYS A 156 5.75 -15.73 -10.82
N SER A 157 5.71 -17.06 -10.89
CA SER A 157 5.88 -17.77 -12.15
C SER A 157 4.57 -17.74 -12.94
N ASP A 158 4.64 -17.88 -14.27
CA ASP A 158 3.52 -17.82 -15.25
C ASP A 158 2.29 -18.72 -14.97
N ILE A 159 2.31 -19.49 -13.88
CA ILE A 159 1.28 -20.46 -13.52
C ILE A 159 0.04 -19.78 -12.88
N LEU A 160 0.11 -18.50 -12.46
CA LEU A 160 -0.96 -17.88 -11.65
C LEU A 160 -1.39 -16.42 -11.99
N PRO A 161 -1.61 -16.01 -13.26
CA PRO A 161 -1.87 -14.59 -13.55
C PRO A 161 -3.23 -14.06 -13.06
N GLU A 162 -4.29 -14.87 -13.08
CA GLU A 162 -5.66 -14.37 -12.86
C GLU A 162 -6.18 -14.45 -11.41
N VAL A 163 -5.56 -15.28 -10.57
CA VAL A 163 -6.11 -15.58 -9.23
C VAL A 163 -5.39 -14.83 -8.10
N LEU A 164 -4.13 -14.42 -8.30
CA LEU A 164 -3.36 -13.80 -7.21
C LEU A 164 -3.74 -12.35 -6.94
N CYS A 165 -4.17 -11.57 -7.93
CA CYS A 165 -4.59 -10.18 -7.72
C CYS A 165 -5.72 -10.02 -6.68
N SER A 166 -6.51 -11.05 -6.42
CA SER A 166 -7.62 -11.05 -5.46
C SER A 166 -7.35 -11.85 -4.18
N LEU A 167 -6.28 -12.66 -4.09
CA LEU A 167 -5.98 -13.53 -2.94
C LEU A 167 -4.94 -12.94 -1.96
N LEU A 168 -4.43 -11.74 -2.19
CA LEU A 168 -3.29 -11.16 -1.46
C LEU A 168 -3.59 -10.73 -0.02
N GLY A 169 -4.87 -10.66 0.39
CA GLY A 169 -5.23 -10.53 1.80
C GLY A 169 -4.77 -11.73 2.65
N VAL A 170 -4.75 -12.93 2.07
CA VAL A 170 -4.33 -14.18 2.76
C VAL A 170 -2.81 -14.32 2.81
N PHE A 171 -2.10 -13.86 1.76
CA PHE A 171 -0.64 -13.81 1.75
C PHE A 171 -0.09 -12.78 2.74
N TRP A 172 -0.81 -11.68 2.98
CA TRP A 172 -0.46 -10.70 4.01
C TRP A 172 -0.56 -11.30 5.43
N TRP A 173 -1.66 -12.00 5.73
CA TRP A 173 -1.81 -12.73 6.99
C TRP A 173 -0.74 -13.81 7.17
N ALA A 174 -0.42 -14.55 6.10
CA ALA A 174 0.64 -15.55 6.13
C ALA A 174 2.04 -14.93 6.23
N PHE A 175 2.34 -13.76 5.64
CA PHE A 175 3.64 -13.11 5.80
C PHE A 175 3.79 -12.50 7.20
N ALA A 176 2.75 -11.86 7.72
CA ALA A 176 2.71 -11.30 9.07
C ALA A 176 2.72 -12.37 10.19
N ASN A 177 2.13 -13.55 9.95
CA ASN A 177 2.10 -14.69 10.90
C ASN A 177 3.11 -15.80 10.60
N SER A 178 3.75 -15.82 9.43
CA SER A 178 4.81 -16.79 9.14
C SER A 178 6.07 -16.42 9.90
N GLU A 179 6.89 -17.45 10.07
CA GLU A 179 8.20 -17.52 10.71
C GLU A 179 9.20 -16.40 10.40
N ILE A 180 8.90 -15.38 9.58
CA ILE A 180 9.74 -14.20 9.36
C ILE A 180 9.92 -13.41 10.66
N ARG A 181 8.89 -13.23 11.50
CA ARG A 181 9.08 -12.68 12.88
C ARG A 181 9.97 -13.57 13.77
N LYS A 182 10.10 -14.87 13.47
CA LYS A 182 10.87 -15.85 14.25
C LYS A 182 12.26 -16.15 13.67
N LYS A 183 12.50 -15.85 12.39
CA LYS A 183 13.73 -16.16 11.64
C LYS A 183 14.74 -15.01 11.57
N PHE A 184 14.43 -13.84 12.12
CA PHE A 184 15.39 -12.75 12.30
C PHE A 184 15.82 -12.51 13.77
N PRO A 185 16.34 -13.51 14.52
CA PRO A 185 17.28 -13.26 15.60
C PRO A 185 18.74 -13.24 15.11
N VAL A 186 19.00 -13.36 13.81
CA VAL A 186 20.36 -13.43 13.25
C VAL A 186 20.44 -12.57 12.01
N ILE A 187 20.98 -11.37 12.18
CA ILE A 187 21.79 -10.50 11.28
C ILE A 187 21.67 -9.09 11.91
N LEU A 188 22.05 -8.94 13.19
CA LEU A 188 22.33 -7.66 13.87
C LEU A 188 23.22 -7.92 15.11
N ASP A 189 24.11 -8.91 15.01
CA ASP A 189 25.26 -9.05 15.91
C ASP A 189 26.47 -9.31 15.00
N GLY A 190 27.18 -8.22 14.70
CA GLY A 190 28.38 -8.16 13.88
C GLY A 190 28.96 -6.77 13.95
#